data_AF-A0A0M9Z820-F1
#
_entry.id   AF-A0A0M9Z820-F1
#
_cell.length_a   1.000
_cell.length_b   1.000
_cell.length_c   1.000
_cell.angle_alpha   90.00
_cell.angle_beta   90.00
_cell.angle_gamma   90.00
#
_symmetry.space_group_name_H-M   'P 1'
#
loop_
_entity.id
_entity.type
_entity.pdbx_description
1 polymer ?
#
loop_
_entity_poly.entity_id
_entity_poly.type
_entity_poly.pdbx_seq_one_letter_code
_entity_poly.pdbx_strand_id
1 'polypeptide(L)' 'MTTRVERHSTYTSIEAEVPEALPAESWREVLEVVAEADRFGLLASSLTGRTLWAAVNEAVPATGDVRGPGRQR' A
#
# COMPACT_ATOMS: atom_id res chain seq x y z
N MET A 1 -2.54 18.36 10.39
CA MET A 1 -2.68 17.45 9.24
C MET A 1 -3.66 18.08 8.26
N THR A 2 -3.14 18.93 7.39
CA THR A 2 -3.89 19.49 6.27
C THR A 2 -3.55 18.65 5.04
N THR A 3 -4.56 18.29 4.26
CA THR A 3 -4.38 17.67 2.94
C THR A 3 -4.74 18.70 1.89
N ARG A 4 -3.82 18.94 0.96
CA ARG A 4 -4.00 19.83 -0.19
C ARG A 4 -4.03 18.96 -1.44
N VAL A 5 -5.08 19.13 -2.24
CA VAL A 5 -5.21 18.46 -3.52
C VAL A 5 -5.23 19.53 -4.60
N GLU A 6 -4.27 19.50 -5.51
CA GLU A 6 -4.25 20.40 -6.66
C GLU A 6 -4.37 19.61 -7.96
N ARG A 7 -5.23 20.10 -8.84
CA ARG A 7 -5.49 19.45 -10.11
C ARG A 7 -4.75 20.20 -11.21
N HIS A 8 -3.76 19.56 -11.80
CA HIS A 8 -3.08 20.05 -12.99
C HIS A 8 -3.72 19.49 -14.26
N SER A 9 -3.33 20.03 -15.42
CA SER A 9 -3.84 19.58 -16.71
C SER A 9 -3.43 18.15 -17.06
N THR A 10 -2.31 17.66 -16.51
CA THR A 10 -1.73 16.35 -16.81
C THR A 10 -1.72 15.37 -15.63
N TYR A 11 -1.84 15.86 -14.39
CA TYR A 11 -1.83 15.05 -13.18
C TYR A 11 -2.59 15.73 -12.03
N THR A 12 -2.84 15.00 -10.95
CA THR A 12 -3.34 15.58 -9.70
C THR A 12 -2.24 15.45 -8.66
N SER A 13 -1.81 16.55 -8.05
CA SER A 13 -0.91 16.53 -6.89
C SER A 13 -1.73 16.41 -5.61
N ILE A 14 -1.26 15.58 -4.70
CA ILE A 14 -1.83 15.41 -3.37
C ILE A 14 -0.68 15.60 -2.40
N GLU A 15 -0.81 16.63 -1.57
CA GLU A 15 0.16 16.99 -0.54
C GLU A 15 -0.50 16.83 0.83
N ALA A 16 0.22 16.23 1.78
CA ALA A 16 -0.27 16.05 3.14
C ALA A 16 0.83 16.42 4.12
N GLU A 17 0.46 17.17 5.15
CA GLU A 17 1.39 17.44 6.26
C GLU A 17 1.65 16.15 7.04
N VAL A 18 2.93 15.80 7.13
CA VAL A 18 3.40 14.67 7.94
C VAL A 18 3.33 15.06 9.42
N PRO A 19 2.71 14.25 10.28
CA PRO A 19 2.66 14.53 11.71
C PRO A 19 4.07 14.47 12.31
N GLU A 20 4.47 15.48 13.07
CA GLU A 20 5.77 15.54 13.76
C GLU A 20 6.01 14.38 14.74
N ALA A 21 4.94 13.71 15.17
CA ALA A 21 5.00 12.53 16.04
C ALA A 21 5.65 11.31 15.37
N LEU A 22 5.83 11.31 14.04
CA LEU A 22 6.50 10.25 13.30
C LEU A 22 7.69 10.84 12.52
N PRO A 23 8.89 10.22 12.62
CA PRO A 23 10.04 10.69 11.87
C PRO A 23 9.79 10.57 10.36
N ALA A 24 10.31 11.56 9.61
CA ALA A 24 10.15 11.63 8.16
C ALA A 24 10.69 10.37 7.44
N GLU A 25 11.70 9.73 8.03
CA GLU A 25 12.35 8.53 7.50
C GLU A 25 11.36 7.35 7.46
N SER A 26 10.63 7.12 8.55
CA SER A 26 9.59 6.08 8.62
C SER A 26 8.43 6.35 7.67
N TRP A 27 8.07 7.61 7.45
CA TRP A 27 7.07 7.96 6.44
C TRP A 27 7.56 7.70 5.01
N ARG A 28 8.86 7.92 4.75
CA ARG A 28 9.43 7.62 3.45
C ARG A 28 9.39 6.12 3.16
N GLU A 29 9.78 5.29 4.12
CA GLU A 29 9.70 3.83 3.99
C GLU A 29 8.25 3.37 3.72
N VAL A 30 7.27 3.94 4.43
CA VAL A 30 5.84 3.64 4.18
C VAL A 30 5.42 4.08 2.78
N LEU A 31 5.82 5.26 2.31
CA LEU A 31 5.49 5.75 0.97
C LEU A 31 6.13 4.90 -0.13
N GLU A 32 7.36 4.42 0.06
CA GLU A 32 8.02 3.50 -0.88
C GLU A 32 7.20 2.20 -1.03
N VAL A 33 6.76 1.60 0.09
CA VAL A 33 5.92 0.39 0.06
C VAL A 33 4.53 0.67 -0.52
N VAL A 34 3.93 1.82 -0.22
CA VAL A 34 2.61 2.21 -0.76
C VAL A 34 2.68 2.50 -2.26
N ALA A 35 3.79 3.04 -2.77
CA ALA A 35 4.00 3.26 -4.19
C ALA A 35 4.07 1.94 -4.98
N GLU A 36 4.55 0.87 -4.35
CA GLU A 36 4.52 -0.50 -4.90
C GLU A 36 3.19 -1.23 -4.66
N ALA A 37 2.31 -0.69 -3.81
CA ALA A 37 1.06 -1.35 -3.48
C ALA A 37 0.08 -1.31 -4.65
N ASP A 38 -0.39 -2.49 -5.07
CA ASP A 38 -1.44 -2.62 -6.06
C ASP A 38 -2.78 -2.02 -5.59
N ARG A 39 -3.00 -2.02 -4.27
CA ARG A 39 -4.25 -1.53 -3.67
C ARG A 39 -3.96 -0.77 -2.39
N PHE A 40 -4.62 0.36 -2.22
CA PHE A 40 -4.55 1.17 -1.00
C PHE A 40 -5.95 1.68 -0.63
N GLY A 41 -6.14 2.00 0.65
CA GLY A 41 -7.41 2.53 1.14
C GLY A 41 -7.37 3.07 2.55
N LEU A 42 -8.48 3.70 2.94
CA LEU A 42 -8.73 4.17 4.30
C LEU A 42 -9.86 3.33 4.89
N LEU A 43 -9.56 2.60 5.96
CA LEU A 43 -10.56 1.93 6.77
C LEU A 43 -10.88 2.81 7.97
N ALA A 44 -12.08 3.39 8.00
CA ALA A 44 -12.60 4.07 9.18
C ALA A 44 -13.58 3.13 9.90
N SER A 45 -13.23 2.72 11.11
CA SER A 45 -14.11 1.94 11.99
C SER A 45 -14.27 2.68 13.31
N SER A 46 -15.47 2.62 13.89
CA SER A 46 -15.71 3.17 15.22
C SER A 46 -14.89 2.48 16.32
N LEU A 47 -14.40 1.26 16.06
CA LEU A 47 -13.57 0.48 17.00
C LEU A 47 -12.07 0.76 16.87
N THR A 48 -11.54 0.89 15.65
CA THR A 48 -10.09 1.01 15.40
C THR A 48 -9.66 2.41 14.97
N GLY A 49 -10.61 3.35 14.86
CA GLY A 49 -10.36 4.68 14.33
C GLY A 49 -10.18 4.68 12.82
N ARG A 50 -9.34 5.60 12.32
CA ARG A 50 -8.97 5.71 10.90
C ARG A 50 -7.63 5.03 10.67
N THR A 51 -7.65 3.92 9.95
CA THR A 51 -6.47 3.14 9.58
C THR A 51 -6.24 3.25 8.08
N LEU A 52 -5.07 3.73 7.68
CA LEU A 52 -4.62 3.65 6.30
C LEU A 52 -4.07 2.23 6.05
N TRP A 53 -4.40 1.63 4.92
CA TRP A 53 -3.89 0.31 4.54
C TRP A 53 -3.41 0.31 3.10
N ALA A 54 -2.40 -0.51 2.85
CA ALA A 54 -1.87 -0.79 1.53
C ALA A 54 -1.62 -2.30 1.43
N ALA A 55 -2.02 -2.88 0.30
CA ALA A 55 -1.82 -4.28 -0.03
C ALA A 55 -0.98 -4.34 -1.30
N VAL A 56 0.23 -4.89 -1.15
CA VAL A 56 1.09 -5.30 -2.25
C VAL A 56 0.68 -6.74 -2.59
N ASN A 57 0.29 -7.01 -3.83
CA ASN A 57 0.21 -8.40 -4.27
C ASN A 57 1.66 -8.85 -4.45
N GLU A 58 2.15 -9.68 -3.54
CA GLU A 58 3.32 -10.48 -3.82
C GLU A 58 3.00 -11.29 -5.07
N ALA A 59 3.70 -11.02 -6.18
CA ALA A 59 3.73 -11.96 -7.29
C ALA A 59 4.21 -13.27 -6.68
N VAL A 60 3.27 -14.23 -6.53
CA VAL A 60 3.56 -15.57 -6.02
C VAL A 60 4.84 -16.01 -6.72
N PRO A 61 5.94 -16.32 -6.00
CA PRO A 61 7.10 -16.88 -6.65
C PRO A 61 6.59 -18.11 -7.38
N ALA A 62 6.72 -18.13 -8.70
CA ALA A 62 6.25 -19.22 -9.56
C ALA A 62 6.96 -20.51 -9.14
N THR A 63 6.46 -21.12 -8.08
CA THR A 63 7.02 -22.32 -7.48
C THR A 63 6.07 -23.41 -7.87
N GLY A 64 6.40 -24.05 -8.99
CA GLY A 64 5.87 -25.36 -9.29
C GLY A 64 5.54 -25.60 -10.75
N ASP A 65 6.58 -25.73 -11.57
CA ASP A 65 6.63 -26.93 -12.41
C ASP A 65 6.77 -28.14 -11.46
N VAL A 66 5.69 -28.49 -10.77
CA VAL A 66 5.55 -29.78 -10.11
C VAL A 66 4.68 -30.63 -11.00
N ARG A 67 5.25 -31.04 -12.13
CA ARG A 67 4.76 -32.20 -12.89
C ARG A 67 5.03 -33.47 -12.06
N GLY A 68 4.23 -33.70 -11.02
CA GLY A 68 4.17 -34.98 -10.34
C GLY A 68 3.12 -35.87 -11.01
N PRO A 69 3.47 -36.98 -11.68
CA PRO A 69 2.48 -37.96 -12.07
C PRO A 69 2.05 -38.72 -10.81
N GLY A 70 0.90 -38.32 -10.24
CA GLY A 70 0.21 -39.08 -9.21
C GLY A 70 -0.23 -40.43 -9.78
N ARG A 71 0.61 -41.45 -9.62
CA ARG A 71 0.25 -42.83 -9.89
C ARG A 71 -0.60 -43.33 -8.73
N GLN A 72 -1.91 -43.47 -8.96
CA GLN A 72 -2.76 -44.25 -8.09
C GLN A 72 -2.33 -45.73 -8.13
N ARG A 73 -2.16 -46.33 -6.95
CA ARG A 73 -2.37 -47.76 -6.70
C ARG A 73 -2.97 -47.94 -5.32
#